data_AF-A0A3N1D7Q1-F1
#
_entry.id   AF-A0A3N1D7Q1-F1
#
_cell.length_a   1.000
_cell.length_b   1.000
_cell.length_c   1.000
_cell.angle_alpha   90.00
_cell.angle_beta   90.00
_cell.angle_gamma   90.00
#
_symmetry.space_group_name_H-M   'P 1'
#
loop_
_entity.id
_entity.type
_entity.pdbx_description
1 polymer ?
#
loop_
_entity_poly.entity_id
_entity_poly.type
_entity_poly.pdbx_seq_one_letter_code
_entity_poly.pdbx_strand_id
1 'polypeptide(L)' 'MTDLPRKLHAQEDQNDTDTNREFARLNTELRSLRLSRANLAAAARAAIAALQDHEPDPLFYLRDELTAQGFGDPTW' A
#
# COMPACT_ATOMS: atom_id res chain seq x y z
N MET A 1 17.74 0.17 -47.33
CA MET A 1 18.31 -0.98 -46.59
C MET A 1 19.23 -0.50 -45.46
N THR A 2 18.73 0.30 -44.49
CA THR A 2 19.36 0.49 -43.17
C THR A 2 18.43 1.31 -42.26
N ASP A 3 17.74 0.66 -41.32
CA ASP A 3 17.12 1.32 -40.16
C ASP A 3 17.11 0.42 -38.91
N LEU A 4 17.77 -0.74 -39.01
CA LEU A 4 17.86 -1.75 -37.95
C LEU A 4 18.56 -1.24 -36.67
N PRO A 5 19.71 -0.51 -36.74
CA PRO A 5 20.38 -0.04 -35.51
C PRO A 5 19.59 1.06 -34.77
N ARG A 6 18.79 1.87 -35.48
CA ARG A 6 17.95 2.91 -34.84
C ARG A 6 16.78 2.29 -34.06
N LYS A 7 16.19 1.22 -34.59
CA LYS A 7 15.10 0.49 -33.92
C LYS A 7 15.56 -0.24 -32.66
N LEU A 8 16.79 -0.76 -32.65
CA LEU A 8 17.37 -1.42 -31.48
C LEU A 8 17.56 -0.43 -30.31
N HIS A 9 18.19 0.73 -30.54
CA HIS A 9 18.37 1.74 -29.50
C HIS A 9 17.03 2.28 -28.96
N ALA A 10 16.07 2.56 -29.85
CA ALA A 10 14.74 3.01 -29.41
C ALA A 10 13.99 1.95 -28.59
N GLN A 11 14.22 0.65 -28.85
CA GLN A 11 13.61 -0.43 -28.10
C GLN A 11 14.30 -0.68 -26.76
N GLU A 12 15.62 -0.50 -26.68
CA GLU A 12 16.35 -0.50 -25.40
C GLU A 12 15.91 0.67 -24.52
N ASP A 13 15.82 1.88 -25.07
CA ASP A 13 15.32 3.06 -24.36
C ASP A 13 13.86 2.84 -23.88
N GLN A 14 13.02 2.24 -24.72
CA GLN A 14 11.66 1.89 -24.32
C GLN A 14 11.64 0.87 -23.18
N ASN A 15 12.46 -0.18 -23.25
CA ASN A 15 12.56 -1.19 -22.18
C ASN A 15 13.06 -0.59 -20.86
N ASP A 16 14.01 0.35 -20.90
CA ASP A 16 14.52 1.04 -19.72
C ASP A 16 13.46 1.96 -19.10
N THR A 17 12.70 2.67 -19.95
CA THR A 17 11.57 3.49 -19.46
C THR A 17 10.46 2.64 -18.87
N ASP A 18 10.12 1.50 -19.48
CA ASP A 18 9.11 0.57 -18.97
C ASP A 18 9.52 -0.03 -17.63
N THR A 19 10.79 -0.43 -17.51
CA THR A 19 11.37 -0.95 -16.27
C THR A 19 11.35 0.10 -15.16
N ASN A 20 11.77 1.33 -15.45
CA ASN A 20 11.73 2.42 -14.48
C ASN A 20 10.31 2.77 -14.04
N ARG A 21 9.34 2.70 -14.95
CA ARG A 21 7.91 2.90 -14.62
C ARG A 21 7.41 1.81 -13.68
N GLU A 22 7.72 0.55 -13.94
CA GLU A 22 7.29 -0.54 -13.04
C GLU A 22 7.99 -0.47 -11.69
N PHE A 23 9.29 -0.12 -11.65
CA PHE A 23 10.00 0.10 -10.39
C PHE A 23 9.36 1.22 -9.56
N ALA A 24 8.95 2.33 -10.19
CA ALA A 24 8.26 3.42 -9.52
C ALA A 24 6.86 2.99 -9.01
N ARG A 25 6.12 2.20 -9.80
CA ARG A 25 4.83 1.63 -9.41
C ARG A 25 4.97 0.73 -8.19
N LEU A 26 5.88 -0.24 -8.23
CA LEU A 26 6.14 -1.18 -7.15
C LEU A 26 6.63 -0.48 -5.87
N ASN A 27 7.48 0.55 -6.00
CA ASN A 27 7.88 1.35 -4.83
C ASN A 27 6.71 2.10 -4.22
N THR A 28 5.79 2.60 -5.04
CA THR A 28 4.59 3.28 -4.56
C THR A 28 3.69 2.28 -3.83
N GLU A 29 3.45 1.10 -4.41
CA GLU A 29 2.68 0.03 -3.78
C GLU A 29 3.30 -0.45 -2.46
N LEU A 30 4.63 -0.63 -2.43
CA LEU A 30 5.34 -1.04 -1.22
C LEU A 30 5.24 0.02 -0.12
N ARG A 31 5.33 1.31 -0.46
CA ARG A 31 5.15 2.40 0.49
C ARG A 31 3.73 2.42 1.05
N SER A 32 2.73 2.28 0.18
CA SER A 32 1.33 2.20 0.60
C SER A 32 1.08 1.00 1.53
N LEU A 33 1.59 -0.19 1.18
CA LEU A 33 1.45 -1.38 2.01
C LEU A 33 2.12 -1.23 3.39
N ARG A 34 3.32 -0.63 3.43
CA ARG A 34 4.03 -0.34 4.69
C ARG A 34 3.26 0.66 5.55
N LEU A 35 2.62 1.66 4.94
CA LEU A 35 1.78 2.63 5.64
C LEU A 35 0.53 1.95 6.22
N SER A 36 -0.22 1.19 5.43
CA SER A 36 -1.39 0.44 5.90
C SER A 36 -1.03 -0.50 7.07
N ARG A 37 0.11 -1.18 6.99
CA ARG A 37 0.59 -2.01 8.10
C ARG A 37 0.92 -1.19 9.35
N ALA A 38 1.53 -0.03 9.20
CA ALA A 38 1.85 0.86 10.32
C ALA A 38 0.59 1.38 11.01
N ASN A 39 -0.42 1.78 10.22
CA ASN A 39 -1.70 2.24 10.71
C ASN A 39 -2.44 1.12 11.45
N LEU A 40 -2.51 -0.09 10.89
CA LEU A 40 -3.11 -1.26 11.57
C LEU A 40 -2.44 -1.57 12.91
N ALA A 41 -1.10 -1.49 12.96
CA ALA A 41 -0.37 -1.69 14.22
C ALA A 41 -0.67 -0.57 15.23
N ALA A 42 -0.90 0.67 14.78
CA ALA A 42 -1.31 1.77 15.64
C ALA A 42 -2.73 1.59 16.17
N ALA A 43 -3.69 1.20 15.31
CA ALA A 43 -5.06 0.88 15.69
C ALA A 43 -5.13 -0.26 16.71
N ALA A 44 -4.35 -1.32 16.52
CA ALA A 44 -4.26 -2.42 17.48
C ALA A 44 -3.72 -1.96 18.85
N ARG A 45 -2.71 -1.08 18.87
CA ARG A 45 -2.20 -0.50 20.12
C ARG A 45 -3.23 0.40 20.79
N ALA A 46 -3.96 1.21 20.02
CA ALA A 46 -5.04 2.05 20.54
C ALA A 46 -6.16 1.20 21.17
N ALA A 47 -6.56 0.11 20.51
CA ALA A 47 -7.54 -0.83 21.04
C ALA A 47 -7.10 -1.48 22.38
N ILE A 48 -5.82 -1.84 22.50
CA ILE A 48 -5.26 -2.38 23.75
C ILE A 48 -5.30 -1.33 24.86
N ALA A 49 -4.89 -0.09 24.57
CA ALA A 49 -4.92 1.00 25.55
C ALA A 49 -6.37 1.32 25.99
N ALA A 50 -7.28 1.45 25.04
CA ALA A 50 -8.70 1.69 25.30
C ALA A 50 -9.33 0.56 26.16
N LEU A 51 -8.91 -0.69 25.96
CA LEU A 51 -9.34 -1.81 26.80
C LEU A 51 -8.85 -1.67 28.25
N GLN A 52 -7.61 -1.22 28.44
CA GLN A 52 -7.03 -0.97 29.77
C GLN A 52 -7.70 0.19 30.48
N ASP A 53 -8.11 1.21 29.72
CA ASP A 53 -8.82 2.40 30.22
C ASP A 53 -10.34 2.17 30.39
N HIS A 54 -10.82 0.95 30.13
CA HIS A 54 -12.23 0.57 30.20
C HIS A 54 -13.14 1.42 29.30
N GLU A 55 -12.66 1.83 28.12
CA GLU A 55 -13.51 2.46 27.11
C GLU A 55 -14.65 1.51 26.70
N PRO A 56 -15.85 2.02 26.35
CA PRO A 56 -17.01 1.19 26.03
C PRO A 56 -16.87 0.31 24.78
N ASP A 57 -16.10 0.74 23.77
CA ASP A 57 -15.84 -0.02 22.54
C ASP A 57 -14.37 0.11 22.09
N PRO A 58 -13.44 -0.58 22.75
CA PRO A 58 -12.01 -0.51 22.40
C PRO A 58 -11.71 -1.06 21.00
N LEU A 59 -12.56 -1.97 20.49
CA LEU A 59 -12.35 -2.56 19.18
C LEU A 59 -12.70 -1.61 18.04
N PHE A 60 -13.42 -0.51 18.31
CA PHE A 60 -13.75 0.52 17.33
C PHE A 60 -12.53 0.93 16.47
N TYR A 61 -11.39 1.22 17.10
CA TYR A 61 -10.17 1.63 16.39
C TYR A 61 -9.67 0.58 15.39
N LEU A 62 -9.72 -0.71 15.76
CA LEU A 62 -9.29 -1.79 14.88
C LEU A 62 -10.28 -1.96 13.73
N ARG A 63 -11.57 -1.89 14.03
CA ARG A 63 -12.58 -2.05 13.00
C ARG A 63 -12.50 -0.88 12.01
N ASP A 64 -12.45 0.37 12.47
CA ASP A 64 -12.31 1.58 11.64
C ASP A 64 -11.13 1.46 10.66
N GLU A 65 -9.96 1.07 11.14
CA GLU A 65 -8.78 0.87 10.28
C GLU A 65 -8.96 -0.28 9.28
N LEU A 66 -9.65 -1.37 9.66
CA LEU A 66 -9.99 -2.45 8.72
C LEU A 66 -10.96 -1.96 7.62
N THR A 67 -11.95 -1.12 7.96
CA THR A 67 -12.80 -0.46 6.96
C THR A 67 -11.99 0.46 6.06
N ALA A 68 -11.10 1.27 6.61
CA ALA A 68 -10.24 2.16 5.83
C ALA A 68 -9.35 1.41 4.83
N GLN A 69 -8.97 0.17 5.15
CA GLN A 69 -8.22 -0.73 4.26
C GLN A 69 -9.09 -1.58 3.33
N GLY A 70 -10.43 -1.45 3.39
CA GLY A 70 -11.36 -2.20 2.55
C GLY A 70 -11.64 -3.63 3.02
N PHE A 71 -11.28 -3.98 4.26
CA PHE A 71 -11.58 -5.26 4.90
C PHE A 71 -12.80 -5.22 5.83
N GLY A 72 -13.40 -4.04 6.00
CA GLY A 72 -14.57 -3.86 6.85
C GLY A 72 -15.78 -4.65 6.36
N ASP A 73 -16.39 -5.42 7.26
CA ASP A 73 -17.74 -5.93 7.08
C ASP A 73 -18.79 -4.81 7.41
N PRO A 74 -19.88 -4.65 6.65
CA PRO A 74 -20.88 -3.62 6.94
C PRO A 74 -21.67 -3.83 8.25
N THR A 75 -21.44 -4.91 8.99
CA THR A 75 -22.30 -5.32 10.12
C THR A 75 -21.72 -5.14 11.54
N TRP A 76 -20.54 -4.54 11.68
CA TRP A 76 -19.89 -4.29 12.99
C TRP A 76 -19.92 -2.83 13.46
#